data_AF-A0A845PUV5-F1
#
_entry.id   AF-A0A845PUV5-F1
#
_cell.length_a   1.000
_cell.length_b   1.000
_cell.length_c   1.000
_cell.angle_alpha   90.00
_cell.angle_beta   90.00
_cell.angle_gamma   90.00
#
_symmetry.space_group_name_H-M   'P 1'
#
loop_
_entity.id
_entity.type
_entity.pdbx_description
1 polymer ?
#
loop_
_entity_poly.entity_id
_entity_poly.type
_entity_poly.pdbx_seq_one_letter_code
_entity_poly.pdbx_strand_id
1 'polypeptide(L)'
;MSNTVKKELEKSHLERINIDNLQHGLDSEGRDMPFYSNSEYGFKKFASNPKNRGHWDLKNTGQYYSGIKYTVRKDVVKFSQVYNNKKITWLDMMLEKANRTPLGLEKQQFIEIQKDIIPKVRIQILNIINNGM
;
A
#
# COMPACT_ATOMS: atom_id res chain seq x y z
N MET A 1 16.34 8.81 9.57
CA MET A 1 15.06 9.52 9.49
C MET A 1 14.80 10.18 10.83
N SER A 2 14.54 11.49 10.82
CA SER A 2 14.24 12.22 12.06
C SER A 2 12.89 11.77 12.64
N ASN A 3 12.71 11.92 13.95
CA ASN A 3 11.44 11.61 14.62
C ASN A 3 10.27 12.40 14.00
N THR A 4 10.55 13.62 13.54
CA THR A 4 9.63 14.51 12.82
C THR A 4 9.13 13.91 11.50
N VAL A 5 10.04 13.41 10.66
CA VAL A 5 9.68 12.78 9.38
C VAL A 5 8.87 11.51 9.62
N LYS A 6 9.26 10.70 10.62
CA LYS A 6 8.52 9.49 10.99
C LYS A 6 7.06 9.80 11.35
N LYS A 7 6.84 10.80 12.23
CA LYS A 7 5.49 11.21 12.65
C LYS A 7 4.62 11.67 11.48
N GLU A 8 5.18 12.41 10.53
CA GLU A 8 4.41 12.88 9.36
C GLU A 8 4.11 11.75 8.37
N LEU A 9 5.03 10.78 8.19
CA LEU A 9 4.74 9.57 7.41
C LEU A 9 3.65 8.72 8.06
N GLU A 10 3.65 8.61 9.39
CA GLU A 10 2.62 7.88 10.14
C GLU A 10 1.21 8.46 9.96
N LYS A 11 1.10 9.77 9.72
CA LYS A 11 -0.17 10.46 9.40
C LYS A 11 -0.65 10.28 7.97
N SER A 12 0.22 9.80 7.07
CA SER A 12 -0.08 9.70 5.63
C SER A 12 -0.90 8.46 5.28
N HIS A 13 -1.21 7.59 6.25
CA HIS A 13 -2.05 6.40 6.08
C HIS A 13 -1.65 5.55 4.87
N LEU A 14 -0.36 5.21 4.78
CA LEU A 14 0.24 4.52 3.64
C LEU A 14 -0.44 3.17 3.32
N GLU A 15 -1.02 2.51 4.32
CA GLU A 15 -1.84 1.31 4.14
C GLU A 15 -3.05 1.55 3.25
N ARG A 16 -3.69 2.72 3.36
CA ARG A 16 -4.88 3.06 2.57
C ARG A 16 -4.54 3.26 1.11
N ILE A 17 -3.39 3.88 0.83
CA ILE A 17 -2.90 4.08 -0.54
C ILE A 17 -2.57 2.73 -1.17
N ASN A 18 -1.93 1.81 -0.44
CA ASN A 18 -1.69 0.46 -0.94
C ASN A 18 -3.01 -0.28 -1.22
N ILE A 19 -4.00 -0.17 -0.33
CA ILE A 19 -5.33 -0.77 -0.54
C ILE A 19 -6.02 -0.17 -1.76
N ASP A 20 -5.92 1.14 -1.98
CA ASP A 20 -6.52 1.80 -3.15
C ASP A 20 -5.87 1.32 -4.46
N ASN A 21 -4.54 1.15 -4.50
CA ASN A 21 -3.86 0.54 -5.64
C ASN A 21 -4.40 -0.87 -5.94
N LEU A 22 -4.53 -1.71 -4.90
CA LEU A 22 -5.10 -3.05 -5.04
C LEU A 22 -6.55 -2.99 -5.55
N GLN A 23 -7.37 -2.03 -5.10
CA GLN A 23 -8.73 -1.84 -5.62
C GLN A 23 -8.78 -1.47 -7.10
N HIS A 24 -7.74 -0.84 -7.63
CA HIS A 24 -7.57 -0.56 -9.07
C HIS A 24 -6.95 -1.73 -9.84
N GLY A 25 -6.72 -2.86 -9.15
CA GLY A 25 -6.08 -4.04 -9.72
C GLY A 25 -4.59 -3.82 -9.96
N LEU A 26 -3.93 -2.98 -9.17
CA LEU A 26 -2.51 -2.66 -9.30
C LEU A 26 -1.72 -3.23 -8.13
N ASP A 27 -0.50 -3.69 -8.42
CA ASP A 27 0.47 -4.08 -7.41
C ASP A 27 1.24 -2.85 -6.88
N SER A 28 2.20 -3.06 -5.98
CA SER A 28 2.96 -1.98 -5.34
C SER A 28 3.93 -1.26 -6.28
N GLU A 29 4.16 -1.77 -7.48
CA GLU A 29 4.97 -1.12 -8.50
C GLU A 29 4.09 -0.42 -9.55
N GLY A 30 2.77 -0.39 -9.34
CA GLY A 30 1.81 0.17 -10.30
C GLY A 30 1.53 -0.76 -11.49
N ARG A 31 1.93 -2.03 -11.41
CA ARG A 31 1.69 -3.01 -12.48
C ARG A 31 0.32 -3.66 -12.32
N ASP A 32 -0.33 -3.94 -13.44
CA ASP A 32 -1.60 -4.67 -13.43
C ASP A 32 -1.45 -6.05 -12.78
N MET A 33 -2.24 -6.31 -11.74
CA MET A 33 -2.45 -7.62 -11.15
C MET A 33 -2.98 -8.60 -12.20
N PRO A 34 -2.92 -9.93 -12.00
CA PRO A 34 -3.42 -10.87 -13.00
C PRO A 34 -4.93 -10.73 -13.21
N PHE A 35 -5.41 -11.08 -14.39
CA PHE A 35 -6.84 -11.29 -14.61
C PHE A 35 -7.36 -12.48 -13.79
N TYR A 36 -8.64 -12.46 -13.45
CA TYR A 36 -9.30 -13.67 -12.98
C TYR A 36 -9.34 -14.72 -14.09
N SER A 37 -8.83 -15.92 -13.80
CA SER A 37 -8.72 -17.00 -14.80
C SER A 37 -10.08 -17.49 -15.32
N ASN A 38 -11.12 -17.42 -14.49
CA ASN A 38 -12.48 -17.74 -14.88
C ASN A 38 -13.20 -16.44 -15.29
N SER A 39 -13.71 -16.39 -16.53
CA SER A 39 -14.34 -15.21 -17.11
C SER A 39 -15.62 -14.79 -16.41
N GLU A 40 -16.49 -15.73 -16.02
CA GLU A 40 -17.71 -15.44 -15.27
C GLU A 40 -17.40 -14.89 -13.88
N TYR A 41 -16.41 -15.48 -13.21
CA TYR A 41 -15.93 -15.00 -11.92
C TYR A 41 -15.27 -13.62 -12.03
N GLY A 42 -14.49 -13.40 -13.08
CA GLY A 42 -13.90 -12.11 -13.42
C GLY A 42 -14.95 -11.04 -13.66
N PHE A 43 -16.00 -11.37 -14.42
CA PHE A 43 -17.14 -10.47 -14.64
C PHE A 43 -17.87 -10.13 -13.34
N LYS A 44 -18.14 -11.14 -12.48
CA LYS A 44 -18.73 -10.91 -11.15
C LYS A 44 -17.85 -9.99 -10.28
N LYS A 45 -16.53 -10.12 -10.38
CA LYS A 45 -15.57 -9.27 -9.66
C LYS A 45 -15.54 -7.85 -10.19
N PHE A 46 -15.50 -7.69 -11.51
CA PHE A 46 -15.60 -6.39 -12.16
C PHE A 46 -16.93 -5.69 -11.83
N ALA A 47 -18.05 -6.40 -11.86
CA ALA A 47 -19.35 -5.85 -11.48
C ALA A 47 -19.38 -5.37 -10.01
N SER A 48 -18.68 -6.06 -9.10
CA SER A 48 -18.58 -5.67 -7.69
C SER A 48 -17.57 -4.54 -7.42
N ASN A 49 -16.56 -4.40 -8.28
CA ASN A 49 -15.56 -3.35 -8.20
C ASN A 49 -15.05 -3.00 -9.62
N PRO A 50 -15.72 -2.09 -10.34
CA PRO A 50 -15.34 -1.76 -11.72
C PRO A 50 -13.92 -1.19 -11.84
N LYS A 51 -13.39 -0.60 -10.76
CA LYS A 51 -12.03 -0.02 -10.73
C LYS A 51 -10.93 -1.05 -11.00
N ASN A 52 -11.16 -2.32 -10.66
CA ASN A 52 -10.16 -3.38 -10.85
C ASN A 52 -9.95 -3.76 -12.31
N ARG A 53 -10.86 -3.36 -13.21
CA ARG A 53 -10.81 -3.68 -14.65
C ARG A 53 -10.71 -5.19 -14.94
N GLY A 54 -11.24 -6.03 -14.07
CA GLY A 54 -11.18 -7.50 -14.18
C GLY A 54 -9.90 -8.13 -13.62
N HIS A 55 -8.99 -7.35 -13.04
CA HIS A 55 -7.79 -7.84 -12.37
C HIS A 55 -8.06 -8.17 -10.90
N TRP A 56 -7.14 -8.94 -10.31
CA TRP A 56 -7.22 -9.28 -8.90
C TRP A 56 -7.11 -8.04 -8.04
N ASP A 57 -8.20 -7.73 -7.32
CA ASP A 57 -8.20 -6.65 -6.34
C ASP A 57 -7.96 -7.11 -4.91
N LEU A 58 -8.00 -8.41 -4.64
CA LEU A 58 -7.90 -8.99 -3.29
C LEU A 58 -9.04 -8.55 -2.33
N LYS A 59 -10.08 -7.87 -2.81
CA LYS A 59 -11.23 -7.40 -2.01
C LYS A 59 -12.00 -8.53 -1.35
N ASN A 60 -12.17 -9.65 -2.06
CA ASN A 60 -12.80 -10.88 -1.56
C ASN A 60 -12.04 -11.55 -0.42
N THR A 61 -10.84 -11.05 -0.15
CA THR A 61 -10.03 -11.43 0.97
C THR A 61 -9.98 -10.23 1.90
N GLY A 62 -11.12 -9.71 2.37
CA GLY A 62 -11.17 -8.51 3.22
C GLY A 62 -10.22 -8.57 4.44
N GLN A 63 -9.89 -9.78 4.89
CA GLN A 63 -8.82 -10.07 5.84
C GLN A 63 -7.42 -9.67 5.36
N TYR A 64 -7.10 -9.85 4.08
CA TYR A 64 -5.87 -9.36 3.45
C TYR A 64 -5.74 -7.85 3.64
N TYR A 65 -6.76 -7.06 3.28
CA TYR A 65 -6.74 -5.61 3.47
C TYR A 65 -6.57 -5.19 4.91
N SER A 66 -7.33 -5.78 5.85
CA SER A 66 -7.24 -5.42 7.26
C SER A 66 -5.88 -5.77 7.87
N GLY A 67 -5.15 -6.69 7.24
CA GLY A 67 -3.83 -7.11 7.67
C GLY A 67 -2.66 -6.39 7.02
N ILE A 68 -2.90 -5.49 6.05
CA ILE A 68 -1.86 -4.60 5.51
C ILE A 68 -1.49 -3.59 6.59
N LYS A 69 -0.22 -3.62 6.99
CA LYS A 69 0.39 -2.66 7.90
C LYS A 69 1.71 -2.17 7.32
N TYR A 70 2.16 -1.03 7.79
CA TYR A 70 3.49 -0.53 7.49
C TYR A 70 4.22 -0.14 8.76
N THR A 71 5.54 -0.21 8.72
CA THR A 71 6.42 0.27 9.77
C THR A 71 7.43 1.24 9.18
N VAL A 72 7.63 2.36 9.84
CA VAL A 72 8.61 3.37 9.45
C VAL A 72 9.86 3.18 10.33
N ARG A 73 10.94 2.70 9.72
CA ARG A 73 12.27 2.56 10.34
C ARG A 73 13.18 3.70 9.89
N LYS A 74 14.44 3.73 10.37
CA LYS A 74 15.36 4.86 10.18
C LYS A 74 15.54 5.30 8.72
N ASP A 75 15.35 4.44 7.75
CA ASP A 75 15.61 4.71 6.33
C ASP A 75 14.62 4.02 5.39
N VAL A 76 13.75 3.16 5.94
CA VAL A 76 12.87 2.30 5.15
C VAL A 76 11.46 2.34 5.70
N VAL A 77 10.49 2.45 4.78
CA VAL A 77 9.09 2.11 5.03
C VAL A 77 8.88 0.67 4.59
N LYS A 78 8.55 -0.21 5.53
CA LYS A 78 8.31 -1.63 5.25
C LYS A 78 6.83 -1.94 5.41
N PHE A 79 6.21 -2.41 4.34
CA PHE A 79 4.87 -3.00 4.36
C PHE A 79 4.95 -4.46 4.79
N SER A 80 3.90 -4.94 5.45
CA SER A 80 3.78 -6.30 5.95
C SER A 80 2.33 -6.74 5.99
N GLN A 81 2.12 -8.04 5.83
CA GLN A 81 0.86 -8.72 6.07
C GLN A 81 0.90 -9.38 7.45
N VAL A 82 0.00 -9.00 8.36
CA VAL A 82 0.02 -9.52 9.74
C VAL A 82 -0.66 -10.88 9.90
N TYR A 83 -1.52 -11.26 8.95
CA TYR A 83 -2.14 -12.57 8.96
C TYR A 83 -1.27 -13.59 8.21
N ASN A 84 -1.18 -14.80 8.75
CA ASN A 84 -0.38 -15.90 8.19
C ASN A 84 -1.21 -17.19 8.00
N ASN A 85 -2.52 -17.05 7.81
CA ASN A 85 -3.39 -18.20 7.63
C ASN A 85 -3.27 -18.81 6.22
N LYS A 86 -3.79 -20.03 6.05
CA LYS A 86 -3.73 -20.79 4.78
C LYS A 86 -4.17 -19.98 3.55
N LYS A 87 -5.19 -19.13 3.70
CA LYS A 87 -5.71 -18.30 2.61
C LYS A 87 -4.70 -17.22 2.19
N ILE A 88 -4.06 -16.56 3.16
CA ILE A 88 -3.03 -15.55 2.89
C ILE A 88 -1.79 -16.21 2.26
N THR A 89 -1.31 -17.31 2.83
CA THR A 89 -0.17 -18.05 2.28
C THR A 89 -0.42 -18.50 0.85
N TRP A 90 -1.62 -19.00 0.55
CA TRP A 90 -1.99 -19.37 -0.81
C TRP A 90 -1.98 -18.16 -1.76
N LEU A 91 -2.48 -16.98 -1.33
CA LEU A 91 -2.43 -15.77 -2.15
C LEU A 91 -0.98 -15.35 -2.43
N ASP A 92 -0.13 -15.34 -1.41
CA ASP A 92 1.27 -14.93 -1.56
C ASP A 92 1.99 -15.85 -2.56
N MET A 93 1.77 -17.17 -2.49
CA MET A 93 2.28 -18.13 -3.48
C MET A 93 1.77 -17.85 -4.89
N MET A 94 0.50 -17.48 -5.05
CA MET A 94 -0.06 -17.17 -6.36
C MET A 94 0.47 -15.85 -6.93
N LEU A 95 0.70 -14.86 -6.09
CA LEU A 95 1.27 -13.57 -6.47
C LEU A 95 2.75 -13.69 -6.83
N GLU A 96 3.50 -14.53 -6.11
CA GLU A 96 4.88 -14.89 -6.45
C GLU A 96 4.94 -15.56 -7.84
N LYS A 97 4.07 -16.55 -8.10
CA LYS A 97 3.97 -17.19 -9.43
C LYS A 97 3.61 -16.20 -10.54
N ALA A 98 2.82 -15.19 -10.23
CA ALA A 98 2.45 -14.13 -11.17
C ALA A 98 3.50 -13.00 -11.29
N ASN A 99 4.59 -13.08 -10.52
CA ASN A 99 5.59 -12.03 -10.39
C ASN A 99 4.95 -10.66 -10.06
N ARG A 100 4.17 -10.62 -8.98
CA ARG A 100 3.49 -9.42 -8.48
C ARG A 100 3.80 -9.19 -7.01
N THR A 101 3.98 -7.92 -6.67
CA THR A 101 4.29 -7.49 -5.31
C THR A 101 3.08 -6.73 -4.76
N PRO A 102 2.21 -7.35 -3.95
CA PRO A 102 0.97 -6.70 -3.51
C PRO A 102 1.18 -5.62 -2.45
N LEU A 103 2.29 -5.68 -1.71
CA LEU A 103 2.56 -4.82 -0.56
C LEU A 103 3.54 -3.71 -0.93
N GLY A 104 3.18 -2.47 -0.65
CA GLY A 104 4.00 -1.30 -0.97
C GLY A 104 3.24 -0.22 -1.72
N LEU A 105 3.98 0.78 -2.19
CA LEU A 105 3.49 1.87 -3.03
C LEU A 105 4.46 2.12 -4.17
N GLU A 106 3.93 2.67 -5.24
CA GLU A 106 4.75 3.05 -6.39
C GLU A 106 5.78 4.11 -5.96
N LYS A 107 6.96 4.09 -6.57
CA LYS A 107 8.01 5.09 -6.32
C LYS A 107 7.48 6.52 -6.48
N GLN A 108 6.65 6.77 -7.50
CA GLN A 108 6.09 8.11 -7.73
C GLN A 108 5.15 8.53 -6.61
N GLN A 109 4.28 7.62 -6.13
CA GLN A 109 3.41 7.89 -4.99
C GLN A 109 4.21 8.25 -3.74
N PHE A 110 5.32 7.53 -3.48
CA PHE A 110 6.22 7.87 -2.39
C PHE A 110 6.87 9.25 -2.54
N ILE A 111 7.27 9.62 -3.75
CA ILE A 111 7.85 10.95 -4.03
C ILE A 111 6.83 12.05 -3.74
N GLU A 112 5.57 11.89 -4.17
CA GLU A 112 4.52 12.88 -3.90
C GLU A 112 4.25 13.01 -2.39
N ILE A 113 4.18 11.90 -1.67
CA ILE A 113 4.03 11.92 -0.20
C ILE A 113 5.20 12.67 0.46
N GLN A 114 6.43 12.46 0.00
CA GLN A 114 7.59 13.18 0.51
C GLN A 114 7.50 14.68 0.25
N LYS A 115 7.08 15.09 -0.96
CA LYS A 115 6.86 16.51 -1.30
C LYS A 115 5.84 17.16 -0.37
N ASP A 116 4.78 16.45 0.01
CA ASP A 116 3.76 16.94 0.94
C ASP A 116 4.25 17.03 2.39
N ILE A 117 5.18 16.16 2.79
CA ILE A 117 5.73 16.09 4.15
C ILE A 117 6.84 17.11 4.38
N ILE A 118 7.71 17.34 3.39
CA ILE A 118 8.85 18.27 3.47
C ILE A 118 8.48 19.63 4.07
N PRO A 119 7.44 20.36 3.61
CA PRO A 119 7.09 21.66 4.18
C PRO A 119 6.64 21.56 5.65
N LYS A 120 5.91 20.50 6.02
CA LYS A 120 5.44 20.28 7.40
C LYS A 120 6.61 20.01 8.35
N VAL A 121 7.56 19.19 7.90
CA VAL A 121 8.80 18.90 8.64
C VAL A 121 9.64 20.17 8.78
N ARG A 122 9.73 21.00 7.73
CA ARG A 122 10.46 22.28 7.78
C ARG A 122 9.90 23.21 8.86
N ILE A 123 8.58 23.35 8.95
CA ILE A 123 7.93 24.17 10.00
C ILE A 123 8.27 23.62 11.40
N GLN A 124 8.18 22.29 11.59
CA GLN A 124 8.51 21.67 12.88
C GLN A 124 9.97 21.88 13.28
N ILE A 125 10.91 21.78 12.32
CA ILE A 125 12.33 22.04 12.57
C ILE A 125 12.57 23.51 12.91
N LEU A 126 11.99 24.45 12.15
CA LEU A 126 12.13 25.89 12.44
C LEU A 126 11.57 26.26 13.81
N ASN A 127 10.44 25.66 14.22
CA ASN A 127 9.89 25.86 15.56
C ASN A 127 10.82 25.35 16.66
N ILE A 128 11.45 24.18 16.47
CA ILE A 128 12.44 23.64 17.41
C ILE A 128 13.65 24.57 17.52
N ILE A 129 14.13 25.11 16.39
CA ILE A 129 15.28 26.04 16.35
C ILE A 129 14.93 27.36 17.04
N ASN A 130 13.77 27.94 16.72
CA ASN A 130 13.43 29.30 17.12
C ASN A 130 12.86 29.40 18.55
N ASN A 131 12.09 28.40 18.98
CA ASN A 131 11.40 28.45 20.27
C ASN A 131 12.11 27.66 21.35
N GLY A 132 13.16 26.91 20.99
CA GLY A 132 13.78 25.92 21.86
C GLY A 132 12.80 24.80 22.21
N MET A 133 13.30 23.57 22.31
CA MET A 133 12.80 22.73 23.39
C MET A 133 13.60 23.07 24.63
#